data_AF-A0A7S3TZ92-F1
#
_entry.id   AF-A0A7S3TZ92-F1
#
_cell.length_a   1.000
_cell.length_b   1.000
_cell.length_c   1.000
_cell.angle_alpha   90.00
_cell.angle_beta   90.00
_cell.angle_gamma   90.00
#
_symmetry.space_group_name_H-M   'P 1'
#
loop_
_entity.id
_entity.type
_entity.pdbx_description
1 polymer ?
#
loop_
_entity_poly.entity_id
_entity_poly.type
_entity_poly.pdbx_seq_one_letter_code
_entity_poly.pdbx_strand_id
1 'polypeptide(L)'
;KSEGNFYLSFAHMKAYRERDEPEIVYLSGGAAAGELAAGDAAELKPPESATAEHGGNTGEEGQELSDEPAVINPLEARRKNAASCERVVRSSGLTYFIVRPAILDDLPGGVRRLVFTQGAAADARARGSVSRADVAEVVVRSLLDPRACNVACTLSESDYLPAAEEETQDISKMLEVLQPEQETVQ
;
A
#
# COMPACT_ATOMS: atom_id res chain seq x y z
N LYS A 1 -54.53 -6.55 -25.13
CA LYS A 1 -53.57 -6.22 -24.06
C LYS A 1 -52.34 -7.08 -24.28
N SER A 2 -51.31 -6.55 -24.92
CA SER A 2 -50.02 -7.21 -25.09
C SER A 2 -49.21 -6.99 -23.83
N GLU A 3 -48.84 -8.07 -23.15
CA GLU A 3 -48.03 -8.05 -21.94
C GLU A 3 -46.62 -7.57 -22.28
N GLY A 4 -46.36 -6.29 -22.01
CA GLY A 4 -45.04 -5.69 -22.15
C GLY A 4 -44.18 -6.04 -20.95
N ASN A 5 -43.49 -7.17 -21.02
CA ASN A 5 -42.39 -7.45 -20.10
C ASN A 5 -41.09 -6.95 -20.73
N PHE A 6 -40.54 -5.87 -20.17
CA PHE A 6 -39.18 -5.42 -20.43
C PHE A 6 -38.28 -5.94 -19.31
N TYR A 7 -37.22 -6.66 -19.67
CA TYR A 7 -36.16 -7.05 -18.74
C TYR A 7 -35.03 -6.03 -18.84
N LEU A 8 -34.83 -5.25 -17.78
CA LEU A 8 -33.62 -4.45 -17.62
C LEU A 8 -32.55 -5.34 -16.98
N SER A 9 -31.53 -5.76 -17.74
CA SER A 9 -30.37 -6.45 -17.17
C SER A 9 -29.39 -5.41 -16.62
N PHE A 10 -29.23 -5.37 -15.30
CA PHE A 10 -28.38 -4.40 -14.59
C PHE A 10 -26.89 -4.74 -14.61
N ALA A 11 -26.37 -5.34 -15.69
CA ALA A 11 -24.98 -5.77 -15.71
C ALA A 11 -23.97 -4.60 -15.76
N HIS A 12 -24.36 -3.42 -16.26
CA HIS A 12 -23.44 -2.30 -16.50
C HIS A 12 -24.12 -0.93 -16.34
N MET A 13 -24.83 -0.71 -15.23
CA MET A 13 -25.23 0.65 -14.87
C MET A 13 -24.12 1.28 -14.02
N LYS A 14 -23.09 1.85 -14.66
CA LYS A 14 -22.15 2.78 -14.00
C LYS A 14 -22.98 4.06 -13.76
N ALA A 15 -23.72 4.09 -12.66
CA ALA A 15 -24.44 5.29 -12.25
C ALA A 15 -23.39 6.36 -11.99
N TYR A 16 -23.24 7.29 -12.94
CA TYR A 16 -22.41 8.47 -12.77
C TYR A 16 -23.01 9.27 -11.62
N ARG A 17 -22.50 9.04 -10.41
CA ARG A 17 -22.68 9.96 -9.30
C ARG A 17 -21.61 11.02 -9.46
N GLU A 18 -22.04 12.26 -9.60
CA GLU A 18 -21.20 13.46 -9.45
C GLU A 18 -20.81 13.62 -7.96
N ARG A 19 -20.21 12.58 -7.38
CA ARG A 19 -19.55 12.70 -6.08
C ARG A 19 -18.09 12.97 -6.37
N ASP A 20 -17.70 14.20 -6.08
CA ASP A 20 -16.33 14.64 -6.27
C ASP A 20 -15.41 14.08 -5.18
N GLU A 21 -15.95 13.56 -4.07
CA GLU A 21 -15.21 13.00 -2.92
C GLU A 21 -15.06 11.47 -2.99
N PRO A 22 -14.01 10.89 -2.36
CA PRO A 22 -13.83 9.45 -2.30
C PRO A 22 -14.92 8.78 -1.44
N GLU A 23 -15.59 7.76 -1.98
CA GLU A 23 -16.55 6.95 -1.24
C GLU A 23 -15.86 5.98 -0.28
N ILE A 24 -14.63 5.58 -0.59
CA ILE A 24 -13.82 4.67 0.23
C ILE A 24 -12.38 5.17 0.35
N VAL A 25 -11.81 4.98 1.53
CA VAL A 25 -10.36 5.10 1.75
C VAL A 25 -9.80 3.71 2.03
N TYR A 26 -8.78 3.30 1.27
CA TYR A 26 -8.13 2.00 1.42
C TYR A 26 -6.71 2.16 1.98
N LEU A 27 -6.47 1.58 3.16
CA LEU A 27 -5.14 1.51 3.77
C LEU A 27 -4.39 0.28 3.26
N SER A 28 -3.44 0.51 2.36
CA SER A 28 -2.69 -0.54 1.68
C SER A 28 -1.46 -0.95 2.49
N GLY A 29 -1.48 -2.17 3.05
CA GLY A 29 -0.28 -2.93 3.40
C GLY A 29 0.65 -2.37 4.51
N GLY A 30 0.24 -1.38 5.31
CA GLY A 30 1.11 -0.75 6.33
C GLY A 30 1.70 -1.71 7.35
N ALA A 31 3.04 -1.82 7.43
CA ALA A 31 3.72 -2.66 8.41
C ALA A 31 3.92 -1.92 9.74
N ALA A 32 3.72 -2.60 10.86
CA ALA A 32 4.04 -2.03 12.17
C ALA A 32 5.55 -2.10 12.44
N ALA A 33 6.10 -1.13 13.18
CA ALA A 33 7.53 -1.12 13.53
C ALA A 33 8.03 -2.43 14.15
N GLY A 34 7.22 -3.09 14.99
CA GLY A 34 7.56 -4.38 15.61
C GLY A 34 7.56 -5.58 14.64
N GLU A 35 6.88 -5.48 13.50
CA GLU A 35 6.74 -6.58 12.52
C GLU A 35 7.98 -6.71 11.63
N LEU A 36 8.68 -5.59 11.38
CA LEU A 36 9.92 -5.57 10.58
C LEU A 36 11.12 -6.13 11.36
N ALA A 37 11.18 -5.92 12.68
CA ALA A 37 12.23 -6.48 13.53
C ALA A 37 12.15 -8.02 13.64
N ALA A 38 10.96 -8.60 13.49
CA ALA A 38 10.77 -10.06 13.51
C ALA A 38 11.18 -10.74 12.19
N GLY A 39 11.20 -10.01 11.07
CA GLY A 39 11.59 -10.52 9.76
C GLY A 39 13.11 -10.63 9.56
N ASP A 40 13.89 -9.73 10.18
CA ASP A 40 15.35 -9.68 10.03
C ASP A 40 16.11 -10.55 11.07
N ALA A 41 15.43 -11.07 12.10
CA ALA A 41 16.06 -11.85 13.17
C ALA A 41 16.19 -13.37 12.87
N ALA A 42 15.74 -13.83 11.70
CA ALA A 42 15.70 -15.27 11.37
C ALA A 42 16.99 -15.82 10.74
N GLU A 43 18.06 -15.03 10.60
CA GLU A 43 19.29 -15.50 9.93
C GLU A 43 20.56 -15.10 10.70
N LEU A 44 20.94 -15.93 11.69
CA LEU A 44 22.33 -16.14 12.09
C LEU A 44 22.43 -17.36 13.02
N LYS A 45 22.29 -18.57 12.44
CA LYS A 45 22.87 -19.77 13.05
C LYS A 45 24.16 -20.07 12.29
N PRO A 46 25.35 -19.99 12.92
CA PRO A 46 26.59 -20.31 12.25
C PRO A 46 26.60 -21.82 11.89
N PRO A 47 27.05 -22.21 10.69
CA PRO A 47 27.17 -23.62 10.36
C PRO A 47 28.29 -24.25 11.20
N GLU A 48 27.92 -25.26 11.97
CA GLU A 48 28.85 -26.13 12.67
C GLU A 48 29.78 -26.82 11.66
N SER A 49 31.05 -26.84 12.03
CA SER A 49 32.16 -27.51 11.36
C SER A 49 31.87 -28.99 11.08
N ALA A 50 32.01 -29.41 9.83
CA ALA A 50 32.27 -30.82 9.50
C ALA A 50 33.32 -30.91 8.40
N THR A 51 34.26 -31.81 8.65
CA THR A 51 35.54 -32.03 8.02
C THR A 51 35.47 -32.58 6.60
N ALA A 52 36.49 -32.23 5.82
CA ALA A 52 36.73 -32.68 4.46
C ALA A 52 37.15 -34.15 4.39
N GLU A 53 36.56 -34.92 3.47
CA GLU A 53 37.09 -36.20 2.98
C GLU A 53 36.73 -36.36 1.48
N HIS A 54 37.67 -36.95 0.74
CA HIS A 54 37.81 -37.10 -0.72
C HIS A 54 36.73 -37.92 -1.46
N GLY A 55 36.59 -37.67 -2.78
CA GLY A 55 36.28 -38.71 -3.78
C GLY A 55 35.38 -38.26 -4.93
N GLY A 56 35.88 -38.27 -6.17
CA GLY A 56 35.22 -37.64 -7.32
C GLY A 56 34.34 -38.52 -8.22
N ASN A 57 33.89 -37.84 -9.29
CA ASN A 57 33.61 -38.29 -10.66
C ASN A 57 32.15 -38.41 -11.15
N THR A 58 31.89 -37.65 -12.22
CA THR A 58 31.02 -37.87 -13.41
C THR A 58 29.56 -38.33 -13.26
N GLY A 59 28.65 -37.57 -13.88
CA GLY A 59 27.35 -38.03 -14.33
C GLY A 59 26.39 -36.89 -14.58
N GLU A 60 26.13 -36.57 -15.84
CA GLU A 60 24.95 -35.82 -16.28
C GLU A 60 23.69 -36.59 -15.85
N GLU A 61 22.70 -35.92 -15.24
CA GLU A 61 21.26 -36.23 -15.32
C GLU A 61 20.44 -35.32 -14.38
N GLY A 62 19.29 -34.85 -14.87
CA GLY A 62 18.14 -34.44 -14.04
C GLY A 62 18.20 -33.03 -13.42
N GLN A 63 17.70 -32.03 -14.14
CA GLN A 63 17.20 -30.81 -13.51
C GLN A 63 15.90 -31.15 -12.78
N GLU A 64 16.01 -31.62 -11.54
CA GLU A 64 14.90 -31.74 -10.62
C GLU A 64 14.31 -30.34 -10.38
N LEU A 65 13.12 -30.12 -10.94
CA LEU A 65 12.18 -29.12 -10.43
C LEU A 65 11.82 -29.54 -9.01
N SER A 66 12.61 -29.09 -8.05
CA SER A 66 12.22 -29.09 -6.66
C SER A 66 11.06 -28.11 -6.52
N ASP A 67 9.84 -28.66 -6.45
CA ASP A 67 8.64 -28.00 -5.93
C ASP A 67 8.80 -27.77 -4.40
N GLU A 68 9.93 -27.20 -3.98
CA GLU A 68 10.06 -26.64 -2.65
C GLU A 68 9.23 -25.34 -2.66
N PRO A 69 8.17 -25.21 -1.84
CA PRO A 69 7.45 -23.96 -1.79
C PRO A 69 8.44 -22.90 -1.30
N ALA A 70 8.82 -21.99 -2.20
CA ALA A 70 9.67 -20.86 -1.87
C ALA A 70 9.16 -20.28 -0.55
N VAL A 71 10.03 -20.21 0.47
CA VAL A 71 9.69 -19.62 1.76
C VAL A 71 9.38 -18.15 1.49
N ILE A 72 8.11 -17.85 1.20
CA ILE A 72 7.70 -16.49 0.85
C ILE A 72 7.87 -15.67 2.11
N ASN A 73 8.77 -14.68 2.07
CA ASN A 73 8.91 -13.73 3.15
C ASN A 73 7.51 -13.15 3.45
N PRO A 74 6.98 -13.26 4.69
CA PRO A 74 5.62 -12.81 5.01
C PRO A 74 5.34 -11.36 4.59
N LEU A 75 6.37 -10.50 4.60
CA LEU A 75 6.27 -9.12 4.14
C LEU A 75 6.02 -9.03 2.63
N GLU A 76 6.67 -9.88 1.82
CA GLU A 76 6.46 -9.94 0.38
C GLU A 76 5.08 -10.49 0.02
N ALA A 77 4.63 -11.54 0.73
CA ALA A 77 3.28 -12.07 0.57
C ALA A 77 2.23 -10.99 0.86
N ARG A 78 2.41 -10.23 1.94
CA ARG A 78 1.52 -9.13 2.32
C ARG A 78 1.49 -8.02 1.26
N ARG A 79 2.64 -7.63 0.72
CA ARG A 79 2.72 -6.65 -0.37
C ARG A 79 2.01 -7.11 -1.63
N LYS A 80 2.20 -8.38 -2.02
CA LYS A 80 1.52 -8.97 -3.17
C LYS A 80 0.00 -8.95 -2.98
N ASN A 81 -0.46 -9.31 -1.78
CA ASN A 81 -1.88 -9.24 -1.44
C ASN A 81 -2.41 -7.80 -1.47
N ALA A 82 -1.67 -6.86 -0.89
CA ALA A 82 -2.03 -5.43 -0.89
C ALA A 82 -2.16 -4.88 -2.32
N ALA A 83 -1.18 -5.15 -3.19
CA ALA A 83 -1.25 -4.74 -4.61
C ALA A 83 -2.46 -5.34 -5.34
N SER A 84 -2.81 -6.61 -5.05
CA SER A 84 -4.00 -7.23 -5.62
C SER A 84 -5.29 -6.58 -5.11
N CYS A 85 -5.38 -6.27 -3.82
CA CYS A 85 -6.52 -5.56 -3.24
C CYS A 85 -6.66 -4.15 -3.79
N GLU A 86 -5.56 -3.41 -3.94
CA GLU A 86 -5.61 -2.08 -4.57
C GLU A 86 -6.15 -2.16 -6.01
N ARG A 87 -5.75 -3.17 -6.78
CA ARG A 87 -6.30 -3.38 -8.14
C ARG A 87 -7.80 -3.63 -8.11
N VAL A 88 -8.29 -4.41 -7.14
CA VAL A 88 -9.74 -4.63 -6.95
C VAL A 88 -10.45 -3.30 -6.65
N VAL A 89 -9.90 -2.50 -5.73
CA VAL A 89 -10.43 -1.16 -5.38
C VAL A 89 -10.49 -0.27 -6.62
N ARG A 90 -9.41 -0.18 -7.39
CA ARG A 90 -9.36 0.60 -8.64
C ARG A 90 -10.39 0.15 -9.66
N SER A 91 -10.60 -1.15 -9.79
CA SER A 91 -11.58 -1.73 -10.73
C SER A 91 -13.03 -1.71 -10.24
N SER A 92 -13.27 -1.32 -8.99
CA SER A 92 -14.60 -1.42 -8.37
C SER A 92 -15.63 -0.45 -8.95
N GLY A 93 -15.17 0.62 -9.61
CA GLY A 93 -16.02 1.71 -10.08
C GLY A 93 -16.45 2.68 -8.98
N LEU A 94 -16.01 2.48 -7.73
CA LEU A 94 -16.18 3.44 -6.64
C LEU A 94 -15.09 4.52 -6.72
N THR A 95 -15.40 5.75 -6.30
CA THR A 95 -14.37 6.76 -6.06
C THR A 95 -13.56 6.36 -4.84
N TYR A 96 -12.24 6.42 -4.93
CA TYR A 96 -11.36 5.90 -3.88
C TYR A 96 -10.22 6.85 -3.55
N PHE A 97 -9.69 6.69 -2.34
CA PHE A 97 -8.36 7.18 -1.97
C PHE A 97 -7.54 6.03 -1.41
N ILE A 98 -6.39 5.73 -2.02
CA ILE A 98 -5.48 4.68 -1.57
C ILE A 98 -4.31 5.31 -0.82
N VAL A 99 -4.15 4.93 0.44
CA VAL A 99 -3.02 5.36 1.28
C VAL A 99 -2.13 4.17 1.56
N ARG A 100 -0.86 4.27 1.17
CA ARG A 100 0.21 3.33 1.50
C ARG A 100 1.04 3.93 2.63
N PRO A 101 0.67 3.74 3.90
CA PRO A 101 1.46 4.29 4.99
C PRO A 101 2.85 3.65 5.03
N ALA A 102 3.83 4.42 5.47
CA ALA A 102 5.14 3.95 5.87
C ALA A 102 5.03 3.07 7.14
N ILE A 103 6.15 2.83 7.80
CA ILE A 103 6.17 2.03 9.03
C ILE A 103 5.28 2.69 10.07
N LEU A 104 4.29 1.97 10.59
CA LEU A 104 3.37 2.50 11.59
C LEU A 104 4.03 2.51 12.97
N ASP A 105 3.97 3.67 13.63
CA ASP A 105 4.35 3.85 15.03
C ASP A 105 3.18 4.41 15.88
N ASP A 106 3.34 4.38 17.19
CA ASP A 106 2.34 4.84 18.17
C ASP A 106 2.72 6.21 18.78
N LEU A 107 3.47 7.02 18.05
CA LEU A 107 3.80 8.38 18.50
C LEU A 107 2.57 9.29 18.40
N PRO A 108 2.54 10.42 19.14
CA PRO A 108 1.51 11.43 18.96
C PRO A 108 1.52 12.00 17.53
N GLY A 109 0.34 12.18 16.96
CA GLY A 109 0.19 12.81 15.64
C GLY A 109 0.44 14.33 15.69
N GLY A 110 0.66 14.92 14.53
CA GLY A 110 0.86 16.36 14.33
C GLY A 110 2.24 16.87 14.74
N VAL A 111 3.14 15.99 15.19
CA VAL A 111 4.48 16.36 15.66
C VAL A 111 5.48 16.51 14.51
N ARG A 112 5.39 15.63 13.50
CA ARG A 112 6.26 15.67 12.32
C ARG A 112 5.44 16.04 11.08
N ARG A 113 6.11 16.63 10.08
CA ARG A 113 5.46 17.02 8.83
C ARG A 113 5.10 15.79 8.01
N LEU A 114 3.86 15.70 7.55
CA LEU A 114 3.46 14.65 6.64
C LEU A 114 4.07 14.88 5.25
N VAL A 115 4.38 13.79 4.57
CA VAL A 115 4.95 13.77 3.23
C VAL A 115 4.16 12.77 2.42
N PHE A 116 3.57 13.26 1.33
CA PHE A 116 2.87 12.44 0.34
C PHE A 116 3.78 12.26 -0.88
N THR A 117 3.85 11.03 -1.38
CA THR A 117 4.61 10.70 -2.60
C THR A 117 3.76 9.88 -3.55
N GLN A 118 3.95 10.07 -4.86
CA GLN A 118 3.24 9.35 -5.94
C GLN A 118 4.22 8.81 -6.99
N GLY A 119 3.73 7.91 -7.85
CA GLY A 119 4.49 7.32 -8.95
C GLY A 119 5.59 6.37 -8.49
N ALA A 120 6.66 6.25 -9.28
CA ALA A 120 7.74 5.30 -9.01
C ALA A 120 8.41 5.47 -7.62
N ALA A 121 8.37 6.68 -7.06
CA ALA A 121 8.87 6.95 -5.71
C ALA A 121 7.95 6.41 -4.60
N ALA A 122 6.64 6.27 -4.87
CA ALA A 122 5.67 5.69 -3.96
C ALA A 122 5.68 4.15 -3.97
N ASP A 123 6.05 3.55 -5.10
CA ASP A 123 6.18 2.09 -5.24
C ASP A 123 7.51 1.57 -4.64
N ALA A 124 8.50 2.46 -4.49
CA ALA A 124 9.67 2.19 -3.67
C ALA A 124 9.29 2.18 -2.19
N ARG A 125 9.94 1.30 -1.40
CA ARG A 125 9.76 1.16 0.05
C ARG A 125 9.62 2.54 0.70
N ALA A 126 8.42 2.85 1.20
CA ALA A 126 8.16 4.07 1.96
C ALA A 126 9.26 4.21 3.02
N ARG A 127 10.07 5.27 2.90
CA ARG A 127 11.14 5.55 3.86
C ARG A 127 10.52 6.23 5.07
N GLY A 128 11.07 5.94 6.25
CA GLY A 128 10.63 6.53 7.50
C GLY A 128 9.46 5.79 8.17
N SER A 129 8.84 6.48 9.12
CA SER A 129 7.66 6.01 9.85
C SER A 129 6.54 7.04 9.76
N VAL A 130 5.34 6.64 10.16
CA VAL A 130 4.19 7.53 10.32
C VAL A 130 3.37 7.04 11.50
N SER A 131 2.91 7.97 12.32
CA SER A 131 2.07 7.70 13.48
C SER A 131 0.69 7.24 13.04
N ARG A 132 0.13 6.27 13.77
CA ARG A 132 -1.26 5.85 13.52
C ARG A 132 -2.25 7.00 13.67
N ALA A 133 -1.94 7.97 14.54
CA ALA A 133 -2.74 9.18 14.73
C ALA A 133 -2.78 10.04 13.46
N ASP A 134 -1.64 10.29 12.82
CA ASP A 134 -1.60 11.07 11.59
C ASP A 134 -2.23 10.34 10.40
N VAL A 135 -2.05 9.02 10.29
CA VAL A 135 -2.76 8.22 9.29
C VAL A 135 -4.27 8.36 9.46
N ALA A 136 -4.78 8.28 10.70
CA ALA A 136 -6.20 8.44 10.97
C ALA A 136 -6.71 9.82 10.57
N GLU A 137 -5.95 10.89 10.87
CA GLU A 137 -6.34 12.25 10.49
C GLU A 137 -6.39 12.43 8.97
N VAL A 138 -5.40 11.90 8.24
CA VAL A 138 -5.38 11.90 6.77
C VAL A 138 -6.60 11.18 6.21
N VAL A 139 -6.94 9.99 6.75
CA VAL A 139 -8.11 9.21 6.31
C VAL A 139 -9.38 10.02 6.50
N VAL A 140 -9.60 10.60 7.69
CA VAL A 140 -10.81 11.37 7.98
C VAL A 140 -10.92 12.61 7.09
N ARG A 141 -9.84 13.36 6.91
CA ARG A 141 -9.86 14.57 6.08
C ARG A 141 -10.03 14.26 4.60
N SER A 142 -9.44 13.17 4.11
CA SER A 142 -9.56 12.76 2.70
C SER A 142 -11.00 12.41 2.29
N LEU A 143 -11.81 11.89 3.22
CA LEU A 143 -13.22 11.61 2.97
C LEU A 143 -14.08 12.86 2.72
N LEU A 144 -13.57 14.03 3.10
CA LEU A 144 -14.27 15.32 2.99
C LEU A 144 -13.63 16.22 1.93
N ASP A 145 -12.61 15.73 1.21
CA ASP A 145 -11.86 16.52 0.24
C ASP A 145 -11.96 15.88 -1.15
N PRO A 146 -12.60 16.55 -2.13
CA PRO A 146 -12.72 16.02 -3.48
C PRO A 146 -11.37 15.81 -4.18
N ARG A 147 -10.31 16.49 -3.72
CA ARG A 147 -8.95 16.34 -4.26
C ARG A 147 -8.35 14.96 -3.97
N ALA A 148 -8.90 14.22 -3.01
CA ALA A 148 -8.48 12.85 -2.71
C ALA A 148 -9.10 11.80 -3.65
N CYS A 149 -9.99 12.20 -4.57
CA CYS A 149 -10.73 11.29 -5.41
C CYS A 149 -9.87 10.64 -6.52
N ASN A 150 -9.89 9.31 -6.56
CA ASN A 150 -9.14 8.45 -7.47
C ASN A 150 -7.62 8.69 -7.40
N VAL A 151 -7.14 8.96 -6.18
CA VAL A 151 -5.73 9.21 -5.89
C VAL A 151 -5.15 8.03 -5.12
N ALA A 152 -3.92 7.65 -5.46
CA ALA A 152 -3.10 6.76 -4.64
C ALA A 152 -1.80 7.47 -4.25
N CYS A 153 -1.36 7.28 -3.01
CA CYS A 153 -0.14 7.88 -2.51
C CYS A 153 0.52 7.05 -1.41
N THR A 154 1.81 7.27 -1.21
CA THR A 154 2.56 6.81 -0.06
C THR A 154 2.66 7.92 0.97
N LEU A 155 2.37 7.60 2.23
CA LEU A 155 2.33 8.54 3.35
C LEU A 155 3.45 8.23 4.34
N SER A 156 4.31 9.20 4.61
CA SER A 156 5.41 9.12 5.59
C SER A 156 5.52 10.43 6.35
N GLU A 157 6.17 10.42 7.52
CA GLU A 157 6.59 11.64 8.20
C GLU A 157 7.98 12.07 7.75
N SER A 158 8.24 13.38 7.73
CA SER A 158 9.56 13.92 7.44
C SER A 158 10.52 13.67 8.58
N ASP A 159 11.79 13.39 8.26
CA ASP A 159 12.86 13.27 9.25
C ASP A 159 13.24 14.62 9.92
N TYR A 160 12.73 15.74 9.38
CA TYR A 160 12.93 17.07 9.94
C TYR A 160 11.89 17.36 11.02
N LEU A 161 12.34 17.82 12.19
CA LEU A 161 11.48 18.43 13.19
C LEU A 161 10.93 19.75 12.63
N PRO A 162 9.66 20.10 12.86
CA PRO A 162 9.14 21.39 12.44
C PRO A 162 9.98 22.50 13.07
N ALA A 163 10.48 23.42 12.23
CA ALA A 163 10.98 24.70 12.72
C ALA A 163 9.81 25.37 13.45
N ALA A 164 10.00 25.69 14.72
CA ALA A 164 8.97 26.15 15.65
C ALA A 164 7.86 26.98 14.99
N GLU A 165 6.63 26.46 15.01
CA GLU A 165 5.36 27.16 15.26
C GLU A 165 4.19 26.20 14.99
N GLU A 166 3.07 26.44 15.68
CA GLU A 166 1.82 25.67 15.70
C GLU A 166 1.06 25.73 14.35
N GLU A 167 1.74 25.57 13.22
CA GLU A 167 1.06 25.45 11.93
C GLU A 167 0.38 24.08 11.88
N THR A 168 -0.91 24.09 12.21
CA THR A 168 -1.82 22.99 11.91
C THR A 168 -1.66 22.66 10.43
N GLN A 169 -1.10 21.49 10.13
CA GLN A 169 -0.84 21.07 8.76
C GLN A 169 -2.16 21.01 7.99
N ASP A 170 -2.25 21.83 6.95
CA ASP A 170 -3.43 21.90 6.08
C ASP A 170 -3.38 20.73 5.08
N ILE A 171 -3.98 19.61 5.47
CA ILE A 171 -4.00 18.39 4.65
C ILE A 171 -4.65 18.64 3.29
N SER A 172 -5.65 19.52 3.20
CA SER A 172 -6.29 19.86 1.92
C SER A 172 -5.34 20.55 0.93
N LYS A 173 -4.41 21.37 1.42
CA LYS A 173 -3.32 21.91 0.59
C LYS A 173 -2.34 20.83 0.16
N MET A 174 -2.08 19.84 1.01
CA MET A 174 -1.16 18.75 0.69
C MET A 174 -1.75 17.81 -0.38
N LEU A 175 -3.06 17.56 -0.32
CA LEU A 175 -3.79 16.77 -1.30
C LEU A 175 -3.84 17.45 -2.68
N GLU A 176 -3.76 18.78 -2.75
CA GLU A 176 -3.77 19.54 -4.02
C GLU A 176 -2.61 19.18 -4.96
N VAL A 177 -1.50 18.74 -4.40
CA VAL A 177 -0.31 18.35 -5.18
C VAL A 177 -0.47 16.95 -5.78
N LEU A 178 -1.44 16.16 -5.30
CA LEU A 178 -1.66 14.81 -5.76
C LEU A 178 -2.42 14.78 -7.08
N GLN A 179 -1.97 13.94 -7.98
CA GLN A 179 -2.58 13.72 -9.27
C GLN A 179 -3.49 12.50 -9.21
N PRO A 180 -4.74 12.61 -9.71
CA PRO A 180 -5.60 11.46 -9.93
C PRO A 180 -4.93 10.46 -10.88
N GLU A 181 -5.09 9.17 -10.60
CA GLU A 181 -4.66 8.14 -11.54
C GLU A 181 -5.56 8.19 -12.78
N GLN A 182 -4.96 8.29 -13.97
CA GLN A 182 -5.74 8.26 -15.21
C GLN A 182 -6.33 6.86 -15.41
N GLU A 183 -7.63 6.76 -15.68
CA GLU A 183 -8.25 5.50 -16.13
C GLU A 183 -7.54 5.08 -17.42
N THR A 184 -6.66 4.08 -17.34
CA THR A 184 -6.14 3.40 -18.52
C THR A 184 -7.30 2.63 -19.13
N VAL A 185 -8.04 3.27 -20.03
CA VAL A 185 -9.09 2.62 -20.84
C VAL A 185 -8.40 1.55 -21.68
N GLN A 186 -8.61 0.28 -21.33
CA GLN A 186 -8.19 -0.88 -22.13
C GLN A 186 -9.30 -1.30 -23.08
#